data_AF-M7BHM3-F1
#
_entry.id   AF-M7BHM3-F1
#
_cell.length_a   1.000
_cell.length_b   1.000
_cell.length_c   1.000
_cell.angle_alpha   90.00
_cell.angle_beta   90.00
_cell.angle_gamma   90.00
#
_symmetry.space_group_name_H-M   'P 1'
#
loop_
_entity.id
_entity.type
_entity.pdbx_description
1 polymer ?
#
loop_
_entity_poly.entity_id
_entity_poly.type
_entity_poly.pdbx_seq_one_letter_code
_entity_poly.pdbx_strand_id
1 'polypeptide(L)' 'MDYSLAAALTLHSHWGLGQVITDYVHGETSIKLANTGLYVLSAVTFAGLCYFNYHDVGICKAVAMLWSL' A
#
# COMPACT_ATOMS: atom_id res chain seq x y z
N MET A 1 10.24 -13.81 -0.91
CA MET A 1 9.75 -13.10 0.30
C MET A 1 9.26 -11.70 -0.04
N ASP A 2 10.01 -10.92 -0.82
CA ASP A 2 9.68 -9.51 -1.11
C ASP A 2 8.27 -9.30 -1.70
N TYR A 3 7.83 -10.14 -2.65
CA TYR A 3 6.48 -10.03 -3.20
C TYR A 3 5.38 -10.36 -2.19
N SER A 4 5.58 -11.37 -1.35
CA SER A 4 4.64 -11.69 -0.26
C SER A 4 4.56 -10.54 0.74
N LEU A 5 5.70 -9.90 1.03
CA LEU A 5 5.76 -8.73 1.91
C LEU A 5 5.05 -7.52 1.27
N ALA A 6 5.28 -7.25 -0.02
CA ALA A 6 4.58 -6.21 -0.76
C ALA A 6 3.06 -6.42 -0.77
N ALA A 7 2.61 -7.65 -1.01
CA ALA A 7 1.19 -8.00 -1.00
C ALA A 7 0.58 -7.83 0.41
N ALA A 8 1.22 -8.40 1.43
CA ALA A 8 0.73 -8.35 2.80
C ALA A 8 0.66 -6.91 3.33
N LEU A 9 1.73 -6.11 3.15
CA LEU A 9 1.77 -4.72 3.58
C LEU A 9 0.68 -3.89 2.89
N THR A 10 0.54 -4.03 1.57
CA THR A 10 -0.44 -3.24 0.81
C THR A 10 -1.86 -3.62 1.18
N LEU A 11 -2.17 -4.91 1.27
CA LEU A 11 -3.53 -5.38 1.57
C LEU A 11 -3.95 -5.08 3.01
N HIS A 12 -3.06 -5.33 3.98
CA HIS A 12 -3.31 -4.99 5.38
C HIS A 12 -3.59 -3.50 5.56
N SER A 13 -2.76 -2.65 4.93
CA SER A 13 -2.93 -1.19 4.99
C SER A 13 -4.20 -0.73 4.27
N HIS A 14 -4.57 -1.35 3.13
CA HIS A 14 -5.81 -1.04 2.42
C HIS A 14 -7.04 -1.29 3.31
N TRP A 15 -7.11 -2.45 3.97
CA TRP A 15 -8.21 -2.75 4.88
C TRP A 15 -8.21 -1.85 6.12
N GLY A 16 -7.03 -1.59 6.69
CA GLY A 16 -6.89 -0.69 7.84
C GLY A 16 -7.39 0.73 7.54
N LEU A 17 -6.96 1.31 6.42
CA LEU A 17 -7.44 2.62 5.96
C LEU A 17 -8.92 2.59 5.56
N GLY A 18 -9.41 1.47 5.03
CA GLY A 18 -10.84 1.29 4.75
C GLY A 18 -11.71 1.41 6.02
N GLN A 19 -11.22 0.92 7.16
CA GLN A 19 -11.89 1.12 8.45
C GLN A 19 -11.84 2.60 8.88
N VAL A 20 -10.69 3.27 8.73
CA VAL A 20 -10.59 4.72 9.00
C VAL A 20 -11.57 5.53 8.15
N ILE A 21 -11.70 5.21 6.86
CA ILE A 21 -12.69 5.88 5.99
C ILE A 21 -14.11 5.60 6.49
N THR A 22 -14.41 4.36 6.88
CA THR A 22 -15.72 3.97 7.41
C THR A 22 -16.08 4.74 8.68
N ASP A 23 -15.12 4.92 9.58
CA ASP A 23 -15.33 5.58 10.87
C ASP A 23 -15.50 7.10 10.75
N TYR A 24 -14.73 7.74 9.85
CA TYR A 24 -14.56 9.21 9.87
C TYR A 24 -15.01 9.96 8.61
N VAL A 25 -15.31 9.28 7.51
CA VAL A 25 -15.82 9.95 6.29
C VAL A 25 -17.33 9.79 6.23
N HIS A 26 -18.03 10.91 6.12
CA HIS A 26 -19.49 10.94 6.11
C HIS A 26 -20.05 11.54 4.82
N GLY A 27 -21.25 11.10 4.44
CA GLY A 27 -21.91 11.47 3.20
C GLY A 27 -21.58 10.51 2.06
N GLU A 28 -22.60 10.06 1.34
CA GLU A 28 -22.50 8.99 0.34
C GLU A 28 -21.45 9.29 -0.74
N THR A 29 -21.46 10.52 -1.28
CA THR A 29 -20.50 10.95 -2.30
C THR A 29 -19.07 10.97 -1.78
N SER A 30 -18.86 11.49 -0.57
CA SER A 30 -17.54 11.57 0.06
C SER A 30 -16.97 10.17 0.35
N ILE A 31 -17.81 9.25 0.84
CA ILE A 31 -17.41 7.85 1.10
C ILE A 31 -17.01 7.16 -0.19
N LYS A 32 -17.80 7.31 -1.27
CA LYS A 32 -17.47 6.75 -2.58
C LYS A 32 -16.14 7.29 -3.10
N LEU A 33 -15.95 8.61 -3.06
CA LEU A 33 -14.72 9.25 -3.53
C LEU A 33 -13.50 8.83 -2.71
N ALA A 34 -13.63 8.78 -1.39
CA ALA A 34 -12.55 8.35 -0.49
C ALA A 34 -12.15 6.90 -0.75
N ASN A 35 -13.12 5.99 -0.91
CA ASN A 35 -12.83 4.59 -1.24
C ASN A 35 -12.21 4.44 -2.64
N THR A 36 -12.69 5.17 -3.65
CA THR A 36 -12.05 5.18 -4.97
C THR A 36 -10.60 5.66 -4.88
N GLY A 37 -10.34 6.73 -4.13
CA GLY A 37 -8.98 7.20 -3.87
C GLY A 37 -8.12 6.15 -3.17
N LEU A 38 -8.67 5.44 -2.18
CA LEU A 38 -7.99 4.36 -1.48
C LEU A 38 -7.64 3.19 -2.42
N TYR A 39 -8.54 2.79 -3.31
CA TYR A 39 -8.25 1.76 -4.32
C TYR A 39 -7.12 2.17 -5.26
N VAL A 40 -7.15 3.39 -5.79
CA VAL A 40 -6.09 3.91 -6.66
C VAL A 40 -4.75 3.95 -5.92
N LEU A 41 -4.75 4.48 -4.70
CA LEU A 41 -3.55 4.55 -3.87
C LEU A 41 -2.96 3.16 -3.61
N SER A 42 -3.78 2.19 -3.20
CA SER A 42 -3.33 0.83 -2.93
C SER A 42 -2.84 0.11 -4.19
N ALA A 43 -3.51 0.30 -5.34
CA ALA A 43 -3.09 -0.28 -6.61
C ALA A 43 -1.74 0.27 -7.06
N VAL A 44 -1.56 1.60 -7.03
CA VAL A 44 -0.28 2.25 -7.38
C VAL A 44 0.82 1.85 -6.41
N THR A 45 0.53 1.78 -5.10
CA THR A 45 1.51 1.34 -4.09
C THR A 45 1.96 -0.09 -4.35
N PHE A 46 1.03 -1.03 -4.56
CA PHE A 46 1.38 -2.43 -4.82
C PHE A 46 2.16 -2.58 -6.13
N ALA A 47 1.73 -1.90 -7.20
CA ALA A 47 2.45 -1.89 -8.47
C ALA A 47 3.86 -1.31 -8.31
N GLY A 48 4.03 -0.21 -7.59
CA GLY A 48 5.33 0.41 -7.29
C GLY A 48 6.25 -0.50 -6.49
N LEU A 49 5.74 -1.18 -5.46
CA LEU A 49 6.51 -2.16 -4.69
C LEU A 49 6.89 -3.38 -5.53
N CYS A 50 5.99 -3.88 -6.37
CA CYS A 50 6.29 -4.97 -7.30
C CYS A 50 7.32 -4.55 -8.36
N TYR A 51 7.22 -3.32 -8.86
CA TYR A 51 8.19 -2.74 -9.78
C TYR A 51 9.56 -2.64 -9.12
N PHE A 52 9.65 -2.09 -7.91
CA PHE A 52 10.88 -2.00 -7.13
C PHE A 52 11.49 -3.38 -6.83
N ASN A 53 10.66 -4.37 -6.52
CA ASN A 53 11.11 -5.76 -6.32
C ASN A 53 11.63 -6.42 -7.61
N TYR A 54 11.14 -6.02 -8.78
CA TYR A 54 11.52 -6.62 -10.05
C TYR A 54 12.71 -5.93 -10.72
N HIS A 55 12.74 -4.59 -10.67
CA HIS A 55 13.68 -3.76 -11.41
C HIS A 55 14.78 -3.14 -10.54
N ASP A 56 14.73 -3.32 -9.22
CA ASP A 56 15.69 -2.77 -8.26
C ASP A 56 16.07 -3.84 -7.21
N VAL A 57 16.76 -3.44 -6.14
CA VAL A 57 17.29 -4.32 -5.10
C VAL A 57 16.21 -5.09 -4.32
N GLY A 58 14.95 -4.65 -4.36
CA GLY A 58 13.84 -5.23 -3.62
C GLY A 58 13.80 -4.87 -2.13
N ILE A 59 12.63 -5.03 -1.51
CA ILE A 59 12.32 -4.49 -0.17
C ILE A 59 13.31 -4.97 0.90
N CYS A 60 13.51 -6.28 1.04
CA CYS A 60 14.36 -6.85 2.08
C CYS A 60 15.80 -6.36 1.99
N LYS A 61 16.37 -6.33 0.78
CA LYS A 61 17.74 -5.85 0.58
C LYS A 61 17.86 -4.34 0.72
N ALA A 62 16.86 -3.58 0.25
CA ALA A 62 16.80 -2.14 0.43
C ALA A 62 16.85 -1.76 1.91
N VAL A 63 16.05 -2.41 2.75
CA VAL A 63 16.06 -2.19 4.20
C VAL A 63 17.41 -2.56 4.80
N ALA A 64 18.02 -3.69 4.39
CA ALA A 64 19.35 -4.08 4.88
C ALA A 64 20.45 -3.07 4.49
N MET A 65 20.41 -2.52 3.27
CA MET A 65 21.33 -1.48 2.81
C MET A 65 21.13 -0.18 3.58
N LEU A 66 19.87 0.23 3.77
CA LEU A 66 19.51 1.41 4.56
C LEU A 66 20.02 1.30 6.00
N TRP A 67 19.95 0.11 6.60
CA TRP A 67 20.41 -0.14 7.98
C TRP A 67 21.94 -0.17 8.13
N SER A 68 22.67 -0.18 7.01
CA SER A 68 24.14 -0.16 7.00
C SER A 68 24.74 1.23 6.75
N LEU A 69 23.89 2.27 6.69
CA LEU A 69 24.29 3.68 6.70
C LEU A 69 24.54 4.16 8.13
#